data_AF-A0A2X3JXQ9-F1
#
_entry.id   AF-A0A2X3JXQ9-F1
#
_cell.length_a   1.000
_cell.length_b   1.000
_cell.length_c   1.000
_cell.angle_alpha   90.00
_cell.angle_beta   90.00
_cell.angle_gamma   90.00
#
_symmetry.space_group_name_H-M   'P 1'
#
loop_
_entity.id
_entity.type
_entity.pdbx_description
1 polymer ?
#
loop_
_entity_poly.entity_id
_entity_poly.type
_entity_poly.pdbx_seq_one_letter_code
_entity_poly.pdbx_strand_id
1 'polypeptide(L)' 'MPATDGSVIFTLKAARTGNTITVTGAGEAKNWTLCLRNVVKVNGLQDGSQAESEQGLVVKPQGNALTITL' A
#
# COMPACT_ATOMS: atom_id res chain seq x y z
N MET A 1 6.16 4.97 10.47
CA MET A 1 7.47 4.33 10.61
C MET A 1 8.37 5.26 11.40
N PRO A 2 8.90 4.83 12.54
CA PRO A 2 9.83 5.63 13.32
C PRO A 2 11.26 5.59 12.73
N ALA A 3 12.02 6.67 12.91
CA ALA A 3 13.47 6.68 12.82
C ALA A 3 14.10 6.14 14.12
N THR A 4 15.42 5.99 14.14
CA THR A 4 16.18 5.50 15.31
C THR A 4 15.97 6.37 16.56
N ASP A 5 15.72 7.66 16.38
CA ASP A 5 15.46 8.63 17.45
C ASP A 5 13.98 8.68 17.91
N GLY A 6 13.12 7.85 17.32
CA GLY A 6 11.69 7.79 17.62
C GLY A 6 10.83 8.82 16.87
N SER A 7 11.43 9.71 16.08
CA SER A 7 10.68 10.63 15.20
C SER A 7 10.03 9.86 14.03
N VAL A 8 9.03 10.45 13.36
CA VAL A 8 8.34 9.80 12.23
C VAL A 8 9.08 10.09 10.93
N ILE A 9 9.73 9.09 10.33
CA ILE A 9 10.41 9.22 9.02
C ILE A 9 9.49 8.95 7.83
N PHE A 10 8.45 8.13 8.02
CA PHE A 10 7.49 7.81 6.95
C PHE A 10 6.10 7.54 7.51
N THR A 11 5.09 8.02 6.81
CA THR A 11 3.67 7.80 7.11
C THR A 11 2.99 7.23 5.87
N LEU A 12 2.30 6.10 6.03
CA LEU A 12 1.44 5.52 5.00
C LEU A 12 -0.01 5.60 5.47
N LYS A 13 -0.90 6.12 4.64
CA LYS A 13 -2.33 6.20 4.92
C LYS A 13 -3.10 5.44 3.84
N ALA A 14 -4.08 4.64 4.25
CA ALA A 14 -5.05 4.03 3.36
C ALA A 14 -6.44 4.57 3.72
N ALA A 15 -7.09 5.22 2.76
CA ALA A 15 -8.45 5.73 2.91
C ALA A 15 -9.37 4.98 1.95
N ARG A 16 -10.54 4.56 2.42
CA ARG A 16 -11.52 3.84 1.60
C ARG A 16 -12.78 4.68 1.40
N THR A 17 -13.20 4.79 0.15
CA THR A 17 -14.49 5.36 -0.25
C THR A 17 -15.17 4.40 -1.22
N GLY A 18 -16.29 3.80 -0.80
CA GLY A 18 -16.93 2.72 -1.56
C GLY A 18 -16.00 1.51 -1.73
N ASN A 19 -15.74 1.10 -2.97
CA ASN A 19 -14.81 0.01 -3.30
C ASN A 19 -13.42 0.48 -3.68
N THR A 20 -13.14 1.78 -3.61
CA THR A 20 -11.84 2.34 -3.93
C THR A 20 -11.05 2.62 -2.64
N ILE A 21 -9.82 2.13 -2.59
CA ILE A 21 -8.84 2.42 -1.55
C ILE A 21 -7.75 3.28 -2.17
N THR A 22 -7.56 4.49 -1.66
CA THR A 22 -6.44 5.37 -2.00
C THR A 22 -5.38 5.24 -0.93
N VAL A 23 -4.16 4.89 -1.33
CA VAL A 23 -3.00 4.80 -0.45
C VAL A 23 -2.05 5.95 -0.75
N THR A 24 -1.61 6.66 0.28
CA THR A 24 -0.65 7.76 0.16
C THR A 24 0.48 7.60 1.18
N GLY A 25 1.71 7.65 0.68
CA GLY A 25 2.94 7.66 1.45
C GLY A 25 3.56 9.05 1.50
N ALA A 26 4.04 9.45 2.67
CA ALA A 26 4.75 10.71 2.87
C ALA A 26 5.99 10.48 3.75
N GLY A 27 7.12 11.06 3.37
CA GLY A 27 8.42 10.85 4.02
C GLY A 27 9.32 9.87 3.25
N GLU A 28 10.30 9.28 3.93
CA GLU A 28 11.30 8.41 3.30
C GLU A 28 11.10 6.93 3.65
N ALA A 29 10.74 6.14 2.65
CA ALA A 29 10.76 4.68 2.68
C ALA A 29 11.11 4.13 1.28
N LYS A 30 11.91 3.06 1.22
CA LYS A 30 12.38 2.44 -0.03
C LYS A 30 11.98 0.97 -0.09
N ASN A 31 11.67 0.47 -1.29
CA ASN A 31 11.41 -0.95 -1.57
C ASN A 31 10.34 -1.62 -0.69
N TRP A 32 9.34 -0.86 -0.23
CA TRP A 32 8.25 -1.41 0.57
C TRP A 32 7.18 -2.09 -0.29
N THR A 33 6.38 -2.95 0.33
CA THR A 33 5.19 -3.58 -0.25
C THR A 33 4.02 -3.45 0.73
N LEU A 34 2.79 -3.55 0.22
CA LEU A 34 1.55 -3.51 1.00
C LEU A 34 0.78 -4.82 0.83
N CYS A 35 0.51 -5.53 1.92
CA CYS A 35 -0.31 -6.74 1.89
C CYS A 35 -1.78 -6.40 2.19
N LEU A 36 -2.67 -6.73 1.26
CA LEU A 36 -4.12 -6.70 1.45
C LEU A 36 -4.56 -8.02 2.08
N ARG A 37 -4.58 -8.04 3.41
CA ARG A 37 -4.85 -9.25 4.20
C ARG A 37 -6.21 -9.85 3.86
N ASN A 38 -6.23 -11.15 3.58
CA ASN A 38 -7.43 -11.93 3.21
C ASN A 38 -8.15 -11.45 1.94
N VAL A 39 -7.51 -10.62 1.11
CA VAL A 39 -8.00 -10.23 -0.21
C VAL A 39 -7.22 -11.03 -1.23
N VAL A 40 -7.88 -11.95 -1.94
CA VAL A 40 -7.24 -12.83 -2.93
C VAL A 40 -7.20 -12.21 -4.33
N LYS A 41 -8.09 -11.25 -4.60
CA LYS A 41 -8.22 -10.58 -5.90
C LYS A 41 -8.75 -9.16 -5.71
N VAL A 42 -8.32 -8.27 -6.60
CA VAL A 42 -8.86 -6.91 -6.73
C VAL A 42 -9.32 -6.70 -8.17
N ASN A 43 -10.32 -5.86 -8.37
CA ASN A 43 -10.85 -5.51 -9.68
C ASN A 43 -9.90 -4.61 -10.48
N GLY A 44 -9.07 -3.80 -9.81
CA GLY A 44 -8.10 -2.95 -10.47
C GLY A 44 -7.03 -2.41 -9.54
N LEU A 45 -5.87 -2.09 -10.12
CA LEU A 45 -4.73 -1.48 -9.46
C LEU A 45 -4.12 -0.41 -10.38
N GLN A 46 -3.85 0.76 -9.83
CA GLN A 46 -3.13 1.86 -10.49
C GLN A 46 -1.83 2.16 -9.73
N ASP A 47 -0.79 2.56 -10.47
CA ASP A 47 0.52 2.96 -9.96
C ASP A 47 1.25 1.90 -9.12
N GLY A 48 0.97 0.62 -9.38
CA GLY A 48 1.56 -0.52 -8.68
C GLY A 48 1.48 -1.82 -9.47
N SER A 49 2.18 -2.84 -8.99
CA SER A 49 2.03 -4.24 -9.42
C SER A 49 1.54 -5.11 -8.27
N GLN A 50 1.01 -6.29 -8.56
CA GLN A 50 0.45 -7.21 -7.57
C GLN A 50 0.99 -8.63 -7.73
N ALA A 51 1.09 -9.34 -6.61
CA ALA A 51 1.41 -10.77 -6.55
C ALA A 51 0.56 -11.44 -5.46
N GLU A 52 0.18 -12.69 -5.67
CA GLU A 52 -0.54 -13.46 -4.67
C GLU A 52 0.40 -13.96 -3.56
N SER A 53 -0.12 -14.06 -2.34
CA SER A 53 0.57 -14.70 -1.21
C SER A 53 -0.45 -15.41 -0.33
N GLU A 54 0.02 -16.33 0.53
CA GLU A 54 -0.81 -17.05 1.50
C GLU A 54 -1.63 -16.12 2.41
N GLN A 55 -1.15 -14.89 2.63
CA GLN A 55 -1.79 -13.91 3.51
C GLN A 55 -2.78 -13.00 2.79
N GLY A 56 -2.84 -13.06 1.46
CA GLY A 56 -3.58 -12.15 0.59
C GLY A 56 -2.69 -11.49 -0.46
N LEU A 57 -3.25 -10.55 -1.21
CA LEU A 57 -2.59 -9.91 -2.33
C LEU A 57 -1.53 -8.91 -1.86
N VAL A 58 -0.29 -9.06 -2.35
CA VAL A 58 0.82 -8.15 -2.08
C VAL A 58 0.95 -7.16 -3.23
N VAL A 59 0.87 -5.87 -2.91
CA VAL A 59 1.00 -4.76 -3.85
C VAL A 59 2.39 -4.14 -3.71
N LYS A 60 3.08 -3.97 -4.84
CA LYS A 60 4.33 -3.22 -4.92
C LYS A 60 4.06 -1.86 -5.58
N PRO A 61 4.32 -0.74 -4.90
CA PRO A 61 4.14 0.59 -5.47
C PRO A 61 5.19 0.94 -6.52
N GLN A 62 4.78 1.75 -7.50
CA GLN A 62 5.68 2.46 -8.43
C GLN A 62 6.03 3.87 -7.93
N GLY A 63 5.24 4.42 -7.01
CA GLY A 63 5.46 5.74 -6.40
C GLY A 63 4.87 5.84 -5.00
N ASN A 64 4.65 7.07 -4.53
CA ASN A 64 4.11 7.32 -3.18
C ASN A 64 2.58 7.27 -3.11
N ALA A 65 1.89 7.09 -4.23
CA ALA A 65 0.44 6.98 -4.29
C ALA A 65 0.05 5.67 -5.00
N LEU A 66 -1.05 5.05 -4.53
CA LEU A 66 -1.67 3.88 -5.15
C LEU A 66 -3.19 4.04 -5.10
N THR A 67 -3.87 3.51 -6.11
CA THR A 67 -5.32 3.34 -6.08
C THR A 67 -5.67 1.89 -6.34
N ILE A 68 -6.44 1.30 -5.43
CA ILE A 68 -6.89 -0.09 -5.48
C ILE A 68 -8.42 -0.09 -5.58
N THR A 69 -8.96 -0.80 -6.55
CA THR A 69 -10.41 -1.05 -6.66
C THR A 69 -10.67 -2.50 -6.28
N LEU A 70 -11.40 -2.72 -5.20
CA LEU A 70 -11.78 -4.05 -4.70
C LEU A 70 -12.75 -4.74 -5.66
#